data_AF-A0A7C3N9C6-F1
#
_entry.id   AF-A0A7C3N9C6-F1
#
_cell.length_a   1.000
_cell.length_b   1.000
_cell.length_c   1.000
_cell.angle_alpha   90.00
_cell.angle_beta   90.00
_cell.angle_gamma   90.00
#
_symmetry.space_group_name_H-M   'P 1'
#
loop_
_entity.id
_entity.type
_entity.pdbx_description
1 polymer ?
#
loop_
_entity_poly.entity_id
_entity_poly.type
_entity_poly.pdbx_seq_one_letter_code
_entity_poly.pdbx_strand_id
1 'polypeptide(L)'
;MKYDPPVLLNPPTDGFFAGPLTEVFLEWEPVGELAEDEYYDVAIMHIFADQPRYLGSVATRETRAQIKAADIGVGEAGGDRFYWWVTVRKANTAPLPGQLDLAISPRSETKTFIWVEK
;
A
#
# COMPACT_ATOMS: atom_id res chain seq x y z
N MET A 1 -0.36 7.01 -19.63
CA MET A 1 0.26 6.98 -18.29
C MET A 1 1.76 7.18 -18.49
N LYS A 2 2.42 7.91 -17.57
CA LYS A 2 3.83 8.31 -17.67
C LYS A 2 4.79 7.17 -17.30
N TYR A 3 4.44 6.38 -16.29
CA TYR A 3 5.25 5.29 -15.78
C TYR A 3 4.60 3.94 -16.02
N ASP A 4 5.44 2.90 -16.11
CA ASP A 4 5.02 1.51 -15.99
C ASP A 4 4.47 1.20 -14.59
N PRO A 5 3.67 0.12 -14.42
CA PRO A 5 3.20 -0.28 -13.10
C PRO A 5 4.39 -0.63 -12.17
N PRO A 6 4.41 -0.14 -10.92
CA PRO A 6 5.42 -0.54 -9.94
C PRO A 6 5.46 -2.06 -9.76
N VAL A 7 6.66 -2.62 -9.58
CA VAL A 7 6.86 -4.07 -9.37
C VAL A 7 7.04 -4.33 -7.88
N LEU A 8 6.18 -5.16 -7.29
CA LEU A 8 6.20 -5.41 -5.84
C LEU A 8 7.27 -6.44 -5.48
N LEU A 9 8.13 -6.12 -4.52
CA LEU A 9 9.24 -6.96 -4.09
C LEU A 9 8.87 -7.71 -2.80
N ASN A 10 8.85 -7.01 -1.67
CA ASN A 10 8.60 -7.57 -0.35
C ASN A 10 7.33 -6.99 0.29
N PRO A 11 6.63 -7.78 1.13
CA PRO A 11 6.83 -9.21 1.35
C PRO A 11 6.49 -10.05 0.10
N PRO A 12 6.96 -11.31 0.03
CA PRO A 12 6.40 -12.26 -0.91
C PRO A 12 4.89 -12.40 -0.67
N THR A 13 4.14 -12.82 -1.70
CA THR A 13 2.71 -13.07 -1.58
C THR A 13 2.44 -14.05 -0.44
N ASP A 14 1.48 -13.70 0.43
CA ASP A 14 1.14 -14.42 1.67
C ASP A 14 2.30 -14.53 2.67
N GLY A 15 3.25 -13.58 2.62
CA GLY A 15 4.27 -13.41 3.67
C GLY A 15 3.62 -13.22 5.04
N PHE A 16 4.25 -13.76 6.09
CA PHE A 16 3.67 -13.87 7.42
C PHE A 16 4.40 -13.02 8.45
N PHE A 17 3.63 -12.29 9.25
CA PHE A 17 4.09 -11.48 10.38
C PHE A 17 3.28 -11.81 11.64
N ALA A 18 3.91 -11.69 12.81
CA ALA A 18 3.27 -11.91 14.10
C ALA A 18 3.69 -10.86 15.13
N GLY A 19 2.74 -10.41 15.93
CA GLY A 19 2.96 -9.50 17.05
C GLY A 19 2.81 -8.02 16.69
N PRO A 20 2.35 -7.18 17.63
CA PRO A 20 1.99 -5.79 17.38
C PRO A 20 3.20 -4.85 17.22
N LEU A 21 4.38 -5.29 17.67
CA LEU A 21 5.64 -4.53 17.59
C LEU A 21 6.50 -4.91 16.38
N THR A 22 6.01 -5.81 15.53
CA THR A 22 6.75 -6.26 14.36
C THR A 22 6.85 -5.14 13.33
N GLU A 23 8.08 -4.82 12.95
CA GLU A 23 8.33 -3.85 11.89
C GLU A 23 8.11 -4.52 10.53
N VAL A 24 7.10 -4.07 9.81
CA VAL A 24 6.77 -4.58 8.49
C VAL A 24 7.04 -3.49 7.45
N PHE A 25 7.78 -3.86 6.41
CA PHE A 25 8.07 -3.00 5.28
C PHE A 25 7.44 -3.58 4.01
N LEU A 26 6.72 -2.72 3.28
CA LEU A 26 6.28 -2.98 1.91
C LEU A 26 7.30 -2.35 0.97
N GLU A 27 7.82 -3.11 0.02
CA GLU A 27 8.92 -2.71 -0.86
C GLU A 27 8.59 -2.98 -2.32
N TRP A 28 9.02 -2.08 -3.21
CA TRP A 28 8.78 -2.19 -4.65
C TRP A 28 9.99 -1.64 -5.44
N GLU A 29 10.07 -1.98 -6.73
CA GLU A 29 11.07 -1.41 -7.63
C GLU A 29 10.76 0.06 -7.94
N PRO A 30 11.78 0.93 -8.05
CA PRO A 30 11.57 2.28 -8.55
C PRO A 30 11.07 2.27 -10.00
N VAL A 31 10.09 3.10 -10.33
CA VAL A 31 9.61 3.28 -11.72
C VAL A 31 10.49 4.24 -12.54
N GLY A 32 11.61 4.69 -11.98
CA GLY A 32 12.45 5.78 -12.47
C GLY A 32 12.54 6.93 -11.47
N GLU A 33 13.02 8.09 -11.95
CA GLU A 33 13.14 9.31 -11.15
C GLU A 33 11.79 10.03 -11.07
N LEU A 34 11.25 10.16 -9.85
CA LEU A 34 10.01 10.90 -9.59
C LEU A 34 10.28 12.42 -9.58
N ALA A 35 9.43 13.18 -10.26
CA ALA A 35 9.44 14.64 -10.15
C ALA A 35 9.08 15.10 -8.73
N GLU A 36 9.30 16.38 -8.42
CA GLU A 36 9.04 16.93 -7.09
C GLU A 36 7.58 16.83 -6.65
N ASP A 37 6.66 16.87 -7.62
CA ASP A 37 5.22 16.76 -7.42
C ASP A 37 4.69 15.33 -7.66
N GLU A 38 5.55 14.32 -7.59
CA GLU A 38 5.18 12.91 -7.81
C GLU A 38 5.54 12.04 -6.61
N TYR A 39 4.68 11.07 -6.31
CA TYR A 39 4.86 10.16 -5.19
C TYR A 39 4.23 8.78 -5.45
N TYR A 40 4.68 7.79 -4.70
CA TYR A 40 4.06 6.48 -4.59
C TYR A 40 2.93 6.52 -3.55
N ASP A 41 1.75 6.10 -3.97
CA ASP A 41 0.57 5.85 -3.16
C ASP A 41 0.49 4.35 -2.88
N VAL A 42 0.81 3.97 -1.64
CA VAL A 42 0.75 2.57 -1.18
C VAL A 42 -0.59 2.33 -0.52
N ALA A 43 -1.51 1.68 -1.22
CA ALA A 43 -2.85 1.42 -0.73
C ALA A 43 -2.92 0.06 -0.03
N ILE A 44 -3.61 0.01 1.11
CA ILE A 44 -3.79 -1.22 1.90
C ILE A 44 -5.27 -1.43 2.17
N MET A 45 -5.71 -2.67 1.96
CA MET A 45 -7.08 -3.10 2.14
C MET A 45 -7.11 -4.42 2.92
N HIS A 46 -8.12 -4.60 3.76
CA HIS A 46 -8.49 -5.92 4.27
C HIS A 46 -9.97 -6.19 4.01
N ILE A 47 -10.40 -7.43 4.20
CA ILE A 47 -11.82 -7.79 4.14
C ILE A 47 -12.33 -7.88 5.58
N PHE A 48 -13.40 -7.16 5.89
CA PHE A 48 -14.10 -7.25 7.18
C PHE A 48 -15.59 -7.44 6.93
N ALA A 49 -16.19 -8.49 7.50
CA ALA A 49 -17.60 -8.82 7.29
C ALA A 49 -17.99 -8.86 5.80
N ASP A 50 -17.17 -9.55 4.97
CA ASP A 50 -17.33 -9.67 3.51
C ASP A 50 -17.32 -8.35 2.73
N GLN A 51 -16.86 -7.26 3.36
CA GLN A 51 -16.72 -5.95 2.72
C GLN A 51 -15.25 -5.53 2.65
N PRO A 52 -14.79 -4.96 1.52
CA PRO A 52 -13.46 -4.38 1.44
C PRO A 52 -13.38 -3.12 2.30
N ARG A 53 -12.41 -3.07 3.21
CA ARG A 53 -12.06 -1.90 4.02
C ARG A 53 -10.70 -1.38 3.59
N TYR A 54 -10.70 -0.16 3.07
CA TYR A 54 -9.49 0.58 2.74
C TYR A 54 -9.01 1.29 3.99
N LEU A 55 -7.83 0.91 4.47
CA LEU A 55 -7.29 1.36 5.75
C LEU A 55 -6.50 2.67 5.63
N GLY A 56 -6.16 3.04 4.40
CA GLY A 56 -5.46 4.27 4.07
C GLY A 56 -4.53 4.06 2.90
N SER A 57 -3.81 5.13 2.56
CA SER A 57 -2.62 5.03 1.74
C SER A 57 -1.44 5.73 2.40
N VAL A 58 -0.25 5.17 2.19
CA VAL A 58 1.00 5.84 2.53
C VAL A 58 1.47 6.58 1.28
N ALA A 59 1.53 7.90 1.35
CA ALA A 59 2.14 8.73 0.32
C ALA A 59 3.64 8.89 0.63
N THR A 60 4.50 8.42 -0.26
CA THR A 60 5.96 8.49 -0.07
C THR A 60 6.70 8.64 -1.40
N ARG A 61 7.89 9.24 -1.37
CA ARG A 61 8.83 9.26 -2.52
C ARG A 61 9.87 8.14 -2.43
N GLU A 62 9.94 7.44 -1.31
CA GLU A 62 10.78 6.26 -1.14
C GLU A 62 10.17 5.03 -1.83
N THR A 63 10.98 4.01 -2.10
CA THR A 63 10.52 2.71 -2.64
C THR A 63 10.19 1.67 -1.57
N ARG A 64 9.97 2.16 -0.34
CA ARG A 64 9.56 1.36 0.81
C ARG A 64 8.61 2.15 1.69
N ALA A 65 7.68 1.47 2.33
CA ALA A 65 6.81 2.05 3.34
C ALA A 65 6.78 1.14 4.57
N GLN A 66 7.04 1.71 5.75
CA GLN A 66 6.83 1.03 7.01
C GLN A 66 5.33 1.07 7.34
N ILE A 67 4.78 -0.07 7.73
CA ILE A 67 3.39 -0.20 8.18
C ILE A 67 3.37 -0.68 9.63
N LYS A 68 2.52 -0.07 10.44
CA LYS A 68 2.36 -0.39 11.86
C LYS A 68 1.04 -1.14 12.05
N ALA A 69 1.05 -2.13 12.94
CA ALA A 69 -0.14 -2.94 13.23
C ALA A 69 -1.37 -2.09 13.60
N ALA A 70 -1.14 -1.03 14.38
CA ALA A 70 -2.18 -0.10 14.83
C ALA A 70 -2.82 0.71 13.70
N ASP A 71 -2.12 0.92 12.58
CA ASP A 71 -2.62 1.75 11.47
C ASP A 71 -3.49 0.95 10.49
N ILE A 72 -3.42 -0.38 10.54
CA ILE A 72 -4.03 -1.27 9.55
C ILE A 72 -5.03 -2.26 10.14
N GLY A 73 -5.39 -2.18 11.43
CA GLY A 73 -6.42 -3.04 12.01
C GLY A 73 -6.02 -4.53 12.08
N VAL A 74 -4.77 -4.81 12.43
CA VAL A 74 -4.32 -6.18 12.79
C VAL A 74 -5.23 -6.72 13.91
N GLY A 75 -5.72 -7.96 13.76
CA GLY A 75 -6.70 -8.57 14.66
C GLY A 75 -8.17 -8.34 14.28
N GLU A 76 -8.46 -7.39 13.40
CA GLU A 76 -9.81 -7.17 12.85
C GLU A 76 -9.98 -7.78 11.44
N ALA A 77 -8.88 -7.92 10.70
CA ALA A 77 -8.92 -8.42 9.33
C ALA A 77 -9.44 -9.85 9.23
N GLY A 78 -10.35 -10.09 8.27
CA GLY A 78 -10.85 -11.43 7.95
C GLY A 78 -9.70 -12.35 7.54
N GLY A 79 -9.42 -13.35 8.37
CA GLY A 79 -8.29 -14.27 8.17
C GLY A 79 -6.92 -13.59 8.27
N ASP A 80 -6.83 -12.45 8.96
CA ASP A 80 -5.61 -11.68 9.19
C ASP A 80 -4.88 -11.28 7.89
N ARG A 81 -5.62 -11.27 6.78
CA ARG A 81 -5.07 -11.10 5.43
C ARG A 81 -5.28 -9.67 4.93
N PHE A 82 -4.17 -9.10 4.48
CA PHE A 82 -4.11 -7.77 3.91
C PHE A 82 -3.71 -7.85 2.45
N TYR A 83 -4.25 -6.93 1.66
CA TYR A 83 -4.00 -6.77 0.24
C TYR A 83 -3.41 -5.39 0.03
N TRP A 84 -2.39 -5.30 -0.82
CA TRP A 84 -1.73 -4.03 -1.07
C TRP A 84 -1.27 -3.90 -2.51
N TRP A 85 -1.18 -2.67 -2.97
CA TRP A 85 -0.68 -2.29 -4.28
C TRP A 85 -0.12 -0.87 -4.24
N VAL A 86 0.67 -0.53 -5.25
CA VAL A 86 1.31 0.78 -5.38
C VAL A 86 0.86 1.45 -6.67
N THR A 87 0.59 2.75 -6.59
CA THR A 87 0.28 3.60 -7.76
C THR A 87 1.12 4.86 -7.69
N VAL A 88 1.66 5.35 -8.81
CA VAL A 88 2.33 6.65 -8.84
C VAL A 88 1.29 7.74 -9.10
N ARG A 89 1.29 8.79 -8.28
CA ARG A 89 0.34 9.90 -8.35
C ARG A 89 1.05 11.23 -8.43
N LYS A 90 0.31 12.23 -8.91
CA LYS A 90 0.77 13.62 -9.02
C LYS A 90 0.13 14.49 -7.94
N ALA A 91 0.91 15.04 -7.02
CA ALA A 91 0.44 15.86 -5.91
C ALA A 91 -0.44 17.04 -6.34
N ASN A 92 -1.44 17.35 -5.51
CA ASN A 92 -2.36 18.48 -5.69
C ASN A 92 -3.19 18.41 -6.98
N THR A 93 -3.51 17.20 -7.43
CA THR A 93 -4.36 16.97 -8.61
C THR A 93 -5.67 16.27 -8.29
N ALA A 94 -5.94 15.97 -7.01
CA ALA A 94 -7.21 15.42 -6.56
C ALA A 94 -8.41 16.21 -7.15
N PRO A 95 -9.36 15.54 -7.83
CA PRO A 95 -10.48 16.25 -8.48
C PRO A 95 -11.41 16.95 -7.48
N LEU A 96 -11.53 16.41 -6.28
CA LEU A 96 -12.33 16.94 -5.18
C LEU A 96 -11.61 16.76 -3.85
N PRO A 97 -11.90 17.61 -2.84
CA PRO A 97 -11.38 17.43 -1.49
C PRO A 97 -11.71 16.03 -0.94
N GLY A 98 -10.69 15.34 -0.41
CA GLY A 98 -10.83 13.99 0.12
C GLY A 98 -10.73 12.86 -0.92
N GLN A 99 -10.55 13.18 -2.20
CA GLN A 99 -10.19 12.18 -3.22
C GLN A 99 -8.67 12.04 -3.34
N LEU A 100 -8.23 10.91 -3.89
CA LEU A 100 -6.83 10.69 -4.21
C LEU A 100 -6.42 11.55 -5.41
N ASP A 101 -5.15 11.95 -5.43
CA ASP A 101 -4.53 12.60 -6.57
C ASP A 101 -4.60 11.75 -7.84
N LEU A 102 -4.50 12.38 -9.01
CA LEU A 102 -4.54 11.68 -10.28
C LEU A 102 -3.37 10.69 -10.40
N ALA A 103 -3.71 9.46 -10.80
CA ALA A 103 -2.74 8.43 -11.11
C ALA A 103 -2.03 8.75 -12.41
N ILE A 104 -0.70 8.65 -12.38
CA ILE A 104 0.18 8.83 -13.55
C ILE A 104 0.88 7.52 -13.95
N SER A 105 0.67 6.43 -13.20
CA SER A 105 0.97 5.05 -13.58
C SER A 105 -0.29 4.18 -13.52
N PRO A 106 -0.32 3.01 -14.17
CA PRO A 106 -1.21 1.94 -13.75
C PRO A 106 -0.89 1.53 -12.31
N ARG A 107 -1.85 0.91 -11.62
CA ARG A 107 -1.56 0.24 -10.34
C ARG A 107 -0.65 -0.97 -10.59
N SER A 108 0.19 -1.31 -9.62
CA SER A 108 0.90 -2.58 -9.59
C SER A 108 -0.06 -3.78 -9.58
N GLU A 109 0.49 -4.98 -9.67
CA GLU A 109 -0.21 -6.17 -9.19
C GLU A 109 -0.60 -6.01 -7.70
N THR A 110 -1.55 -6.82 -7.25
CA THR A 110 -1.92 -6.88 -5.84
C THR A 110 -1.19 -8.04 -5.19
N LYS A 111 -0.40 -7.74 -4.16
CA LYS A 111 0.16 -8.76 -3.27
C LYS A 111 -0.62 -8.82 -1.96
N THR A 112 -0.45 -9.93 -1.27
CA THR A 112 -1.06 -10.18 0.03
C THR A 112 0.01 -10.44 1.08
N PHE A 113 -0.33 -10.16 2.33
CA PHE A 113 0.42 -10.63 3.49
C PHE A 113 -0.55 -10.97 4.62
N ILE A 114 -0.09 -11.77 5.58
CA ILE A 114 -0.83 -12.19 6.76
C ILE A 114 -0.15 -11.58 7.97
N TRP A 115 -0.91 -10.92 8.84
CA TRP A 115 -0.38 -10.37 10.08
C TRP A 115 -1.32 -10.63 11.25
N VAL A 116 -0.86 -11.48 12.18
CA VAL A 116 -1.60 -11.85 13.39
C VAL A 116 -1.14 -11.05 14.61
N GLU A 117 -2.03 -10.79 15.54
CA GLU A 117 -1.75 -10.04 16.78
C GLU A 117 -0.83 -10.80 17.78
N LYS A 118 -0.69 -12.13 17.62
CA LYS A 118 -0.07 -13.06 18.60
C LYS A 118 1.17 -12.58 19.35
#